data_AF-A0A958TH92-F1
#
_entry.id   AF-A0A958TH92-F1
#
_cell.length_a   1.000
_cell.length_b   1.000
_cell.length_c   1.000
_cell.angle_alpha   90.00
_cell.angle_beta   90.00
_cell.angle_gamma   90.00
#
_symmetry.space_group_name_H-M   'P 1'
#
loop_
_entity.id
_entity.type
_entity.pdbx_description
1 polymer ?
#
loop_
_entity_poly.entity_id
_entity_poly.type
_entity_poly.pdbx_seq_one_letter_code
_entity_poly.pdbx_strand_id
1 'polypeptide(L)'
;MKGPLFYSKILLFGEYGIIKDSKGLSIPYNFYNGALKVAENPTEASEKSNESLKRFVTYLETINPKLVTFDVEALKHDVAAGMYFDSSIPQGYGVGSSGALVAAIYDKYAQNKITVLENLTREKLLTLKSIFSEMESFFHGKSSGLDPLNSYLS
;
A
#
# COMPACT_ATOMS: atom_id res chain seq x y z
N MET A 1 2.86 -18.99 -6.15
CA MET A 1 3.16 -18.83 -4.69
C MET A 1 2.27 -17.71 -4.16
N LYS A 2 1.68 -17.85 -2.96
CA LYS A 2 0.93 -16.76 -2.32
C LYS A 2 1.94 -15.72 -1.81
N GLY A 3 1.83 -14.48 -2.26
CA GLY A 3 2.67 -13.38 -1.77
C GLY A 3 2.38 -13.01 -0.31
N PRO A 4 3.15 -12.09 0.29
CA PRO A 4 2.88 -11.59 1.65
C PRO A 4 1.47 -10.98 1.75
N LEU A 5 0.84 -11.14 2.91
CA LEU A 5 -0.49 -10.62 3.23
C LEU A 5 -0.38 -9.24 3.88
N PHE A 6 -1.18 -8.28 3.45
CA PHE A 6 -1.27 -6.94 4.04
C PHE A 6 -2.64 -6.74 4.66
N TYR A 7 -2.69 -6.46 5.96
CA TYR A 7 -3.94 -6.44 6.74
C TYR A 7 -4.60 -5.06 6.76
N SER A 8 -5.92 -5.05 6.84
CA SER A 8 -6.70 -3.85 7.17
C SER A 8 -6.46 -3.41 8.61
N LYS A 9 -6.98 -2.23 9.00
CA LYS A 9 -6.95 -1.75 10.39
C LYS A 9 -8.32 -1.31 10.89
N ILE A 10 -8.49 -1.35 12.21
CA ILE A 10 -9.57 -0.66 12.91
C ILE A 10 -8.95 0.45 13.75
N LEU A 11 -9.47 1.67 13.63
CA LEU A 11 -9.14 2.77 14.53
C LEU A 11 -10.08 2.70 15.74
N LEU A 12 -9.52 2.45 16.93
CA LEU A 12 -10.30 2.33 18.17
C LEU A 12 -10.59 3.72 18.77
N PHE A 13 -9.63 4.64 18.72
CA PHE A 13 -9.77 6.00 19.25
C PHE A 13 -8.91 7.01 18.46
N GLY A 14 -9.36 8.26 18.41
CA GLY A 14 -8.52 9.40 18.03
C GLY A 14 -8.64 9.88 16.58
N GLU A 15 -9.74 9.57 15.88
CA GLU A 15 -9.93 9.96 14.46
C GLU A 15 -9.77 11.47 14.22
N TYR A 16 -10.54 12.30 14.94
CA TYR A 16 -10.38 13.76 14.90
C TYR A 16 -9.08 14.23 15.56
N GLY A 17 -8.55 13.45 16.50
CA GLY A 17 -7.30 13.74 17.19
C GLY A 17 -6.12 13.73 16.23
N ILE A 18 -6.03 12.72 15.35
CA ILE A 18 -4.96 12.59 14.35
C ILE A 18 -4.97 13.78 13.37
N ILE A 19 -6.16 14.27 12.99
CA ILE A 19 -6.29 15.47 12.14
C ILE A 19 -5.71 16.72 12.83
N LYS A 20 -5.72 16.74 14.17
CA LYS A 20 -5.19 17.81 15.02
C LYS A 20 -3.84 17.46 15.67
N ASP A 21 -3.09 16.53 15.07
CA ASP A 21 -1.75 16.11 15.49
C ASP A 21 -1.69 15.50 16.91
N SER A 22 -2.80 14.92 17.36
CA SER A 22 -2.95 14.19 18.62
C SER A 22 -2.85 12.67 18.42
N LYS A 23 -2.72 11.93 19.52
CA LYS A 23 -2.55 10.47 19.52
C LYS A 23 -3.86 9.75 19.16
N GLY A 24 -3.75 8.71 18.34
CA GLY A 24 -4.81 7.73 18.10
C GLY A 24 -4.31 6.31 18.38
N LEU A 25 -5.25 5.37 18.52
CA LEU A 25 -4.96 3.95 18.73
C LEU A 25 -5.67 3.14 17.64
N SER A 26 -4.89 2.42 16.83
CA SER A 26 -5.40 1.47 15.84
C SER A 26 -4.81 0.08 16.06
N ILE A 27 -5.58 -0.95 15.74
CA ILE A 27 -5.12 -2.34 15.72
C ILE A 27 -5.26 -2.92 14.30
N PRO A 28 -4.35 -3.82 13.89
CA PRO A 28 -4.55 -4.62 12.68
C PRO A 28 -5.86 -5.42 12.81
N TYR A 29 -6.65 -5.43 11.76
CA TYR A 29 -7.86 -6.25 11.66
C TYR A 29 -7.63 -7.35 10.64
N ASN A 30 -7.20 -8.51 11.18
CA ASN A 30 -6.70 -9.64 10.40
C ASN A 30 -7.76 -10.30 9.50
N PHE A 31 -9.05 -10.01 9.72
CA PHE A 31 -10.15 -10.59 8.94
C PHE A 31 -10.15 -10.09 7.49
N TYR A 32 -9.73 -8.84 7.26
CA TYR A 32 -9.56 -8.33 5.91
C TYR A 32 -8.09 -8.15 5.57
N ASN A 33 -7.69 -8.69 4.42
CA ASN A 33 -6.33 -8.61 3.90
C ASN A 33 -6.36 -8.49 2.38
N GLY A 34 -5.22 -8.07 1.83
CA GLY A 34 -4.99 -8.08 0.39
C GLY A 34 -3.65 -8.70 0.02
N ALA A 35 -3.59 -9.25 -1.19
CA ALA A 35 -2.38 -9.80 -1.77
C ALA A 35 -2.34 -9.58 -3.28
N LEU A 36 -1.13 -9.41 -3.81
CA LEU A 36 -0.89 -9.42 -5.26
C LEU A 36 -0.99 -10.85 -5.78
N LYS A 37 -1.87 -11.08 -6.75
CA LYS A 37 -2.08 -12.38 -7.41
C LYS A 37 -2.11 -12.20 -8.92
N VAL A 38 -1.84 -13.27 -9.66
CA VAL A 38 -2.04 -13.33 -11.12
C VAL A 38 -3.26 -14.21 -11.38
N ALA A 39 -4.22 -13.70 -12.14
CA ALA A 39 -5.44 -14.44 -12.45
C ALA A 39 -5.20 -15.42 -13.60
N GLU A 40 -5.49 -16.71 -13.39
CA GLU A 40 -5.58 -17.68 -14.49
C GLU A 40 -6.89 -17.52 -15.28
N ASN A 41 -7.97 -17.14 -14.59
CA ASN A 41 -9.28 -16.83 -15.17
C ASN A 41 -9.75 -15.46 -14.62
N PRO A 42 -9.59 -14.37 -15.39
CA PRO A 42 -9.97 -13.03 -14.93
C PRO A 42 -11.48 -12.90 -14.67
N THR A 43 -11.83 -12.31 -13.55
CA THR A 43 -13.17 -11.80 -13.25
C THR A 43 -13.22 -10.29 -13.51
N GLU A 44 -14.40 -9.71 -13.69
CA GLU A 44 -14.57 -8.26 -13.88
C GLU A 44 -13.91 -7.44 -12.75
N ALA A 45 -13.95 -7.95 -11.51
CA ALA A 45 -13.28 -7.31 -10.37
C ALA A 45 -11.75 -7.34 -10.50
N SER A 46 -11.19 -8.47 -10.95
CA SER A 46 -9.74 -8.59 -11.18
C SER A 46 -9.26 -7.72 -12.34
N GLU A 47 -10.07 -7.55 -13.38
CA GLU A 47 -9.76 -6.68 -14.53
C GLU A 47 -9.75 -5.21 -14.11
N LYS A 48 -10.77 -4.75 -13.36
CA LYS A 48 -10.80 -3.39 -12.79
C LYS A 48 -9.60 -3.12 -11.88
N SER A 49 -9.24 -4.10 -11.05
CA SER A 49 -8.06 -4.02 -10.18
C SER A 49 -6.77 -3.92 -11.01
N ASN A 50 -6.62 -4.73 -12.06
CA ASN A 50 -5.48 -4.67 -12.99
C ASN A 50 -5.39 -3.32 -13.73
N GLU A 51 -6.50 -2.76 -14.21
CA GLU A 51 -6.53 -1.44 -14.83
C GLU A 51 -6.11 -0.33 -13.85
N SER A 52 -6.55 -0.42 -12.60
CA SER A 52 -6.12 0.49 -11.54
C SER A 52 -4.61 0.38 -11.31
N LEU A 53 -4.07 -0.85 -11.28
CA LEU A 53 -2.63 -1.08 -11.17
C LEU A 53 -1.88 -0.46 -12.34
N LYS A 54 -2.33 -0.62 -13.60
CA LYS A 54 -1.68 0.00 -14.77
C LYS A 54 -1.51 1.51 -14.60
N ARG A 55 -2.58 2.21 -14.17
CA ARG A 55 -2.52 3.65 -13.89
C ARG A 55 -1.58 3.98 -12.71
N PHE A 56 -1.61 3.15 -11.68
CA PHE A 56 -0.74 3.34 -10.52
C PHE A 56 0.73 3.16 -10.88
N VAL A 57 1.08 2.19 -11.73
CA VAL A 57 2.44 2.01 -12.25
C VAL A 57 2.92 3.28 -12.96
N THR A 58 2.10 3.84 -13.86
CA THR A 58 2.44 5.10 -14.54
C THR A 58 2.68 6.25 -13.54
N TYR A 59 1.90 6.31 -12.46
CA TYR A 59 2.11 7.30 -11.41
C TYR A 59 3.43 7.08 -10.66
N LEU A 60 3.78 5.83 -10.30
CA LEU A 60 5.02 5.52 -9.59
C LEU A 60 6.27 5.95 -10.36
N GLU A 61 6.23 5.94 -11.70
CA GLU A 61 7.32 6.44 -12.55
C GLU A 61 7.55 7.95 -12.44
N THR A 62 6.55 8.70 -11.96
CA THR A 62 6.63 10.16 -11.76
C THR A 62 7.19 10.55 -10.40
N ILE A 63 7.29 9.59 -9.46
CA ILE A 63 7.78 9.84 -8.10
C ILE A 63 9.27 10.22 -8.16
N ASN A 64 9.64 11.20 -7.32
CA ASN A 64 11.02 11.64 -7.22
C ASN A 64 11.96 10.47 -6.84
N PRO A 65 12.95 10.12 -7.68
CA PRO A 65 13.84 8.99 -7.41
C PRO A 65 14.74 9.19 -6.18
N LYS A 66 14.89 10.43 -5.69
CA LYS A 66 15.58 10.70 -4.41
C LYS A 66 14.78 10.24 -3.20
N LEU A 67 13.46 10.11 -3.33
CA LEU A 67 12.57 9.65 -2.26
C LEU A 67 12.50 8.13 -2.23
N VAL A 68 12.24 7.51 -3.38
CA VAL A 68 12.14 6.06 -3.54
C VAL A 68 12.36 5.69 -5.01
N THR A 69 12.90 4.50 -5.24
CA THR A 69 13.04 3.90 -6.57
C THR A 69 12.36 2.53 -6.58
N PHE A 70 11.81 2.15 -7.74
CA PHE A 70 11.10 0.89 -7.92
C PHE A 70 11.69 0.09 -9.07
N ASP A 71 11.61 -1.23 -8.99
CA ASP A 71 11.78 -2.12 -10.14
C ASP A 71 10.52 -2.06 -11.03
N VAL A 72 10.44 -0.98 -11.80
CA VAL A 72 9.28 -0.68 -12.66
C VAL A 72 9.13 -1.72 -13.77
N GLU A 73 10.23 -2.27 -14.27
CA GLU A 73 10.20 -3.27 -15.34
C GLU A 73 9.54 -4.56 -14.86
N ALA A 74 9.96 -5.08 -13.68
CA ALA A 74 9.31 -6.24 -13.08
C ALA A 74 7.83 -5.97 -12.76
N LEU A 75 7.51 -4.78 -12.24
CA LEU A 75 6.15 -4.38 -11.94
C LEU A 75 5.25 -4.32 -13.20
N LYS A 76 5.74 -3.70 -14.29
CA LYS A 76 5.02 -3.66 -15.57
C LYS A 76 4.81 -5.04 -16.15
N HIS A 77 5.81 -5.90 -16.08
CA HIS A 77 5.72 -7.28 -16.53
C HIS A 77 4.61 -8.04 -15.78
N ASP A 78 4.59 -7.97 -14.45
CA ASP A 78 3.59 -8.66 -13.64
C ASP A 78 2.17 -8.10 -13.90
N VAL A 79 2.03 -6.77 -14.02
CA VAL A 79 0.74 -6.15 -14.37
C VAL A 79 0.28 -6.56 -15.77
N ALA A 80 1.19 -6.66 -16.74
CA ALA A 80 0.88 -7.13 -18.10
C ALA A 80 0.47 -8.62 -18.11
N ALA A 81 1.04 -9.43 -17.22
CA ALA A 81 0.68 -10.84 -17.02
C ALA A 81 -0.67 -11.04 -16.31
N GLY A 82 -1.42 -9.98 -16.00
CA GLY A 82 -2.72 -10.07 -15.34
C GLY A 82 -2.65 -10.03 -13.81
N MET A 83 -1.58 -9.46 -13.25
CA MET A 83 -1.52 -9.22 -11.81
C MET A 83 -2.64 -8.27 -11.38
N TYR A 84 -3.34 -8.63 -10.31
CA TYR A 84 -4.37 -7.83 -9.66
C TYR A 84 -4.18 -7.87 -8.15
N PHE A 85 -4.73 -6.88 -7.47
CA PHE A 85 -4.80 -6.87 -6.01
C PHE A 85 -6.09 -7.58 -5.58
N ASP A 86 -5.94 -8.79 -5.03
CA ASP A 86 -7.03 -9.56 -4.46
C ASP A 86 -7.20 -9.13 -3.01
N SER A 87 -8.32 -8.48 -2.70
CA SER A 87 -8.53 -7.86 -1.39
C SER A 87 -9.93 -8.14 -0.89
N SER A 88 -10.02 -8.65 0.34
CA SER A 88 -11.29 -8.73 1.07
C SER A 88 -11.63 -7.43 1.79
N ILE A 89 -10.76 -6.41 1.75
CA ILE A 89 -10.92 -5.13 2.46
C ILE A 89 -12.05 -4.31 1.82
N PRO A 90 -13.15 -4.02 2.56
CA PRO A 90 -14.26 -3.24 2.03
C PRO A 90 -13.82 -1.87 1.50
N GLN A 91 -14.26 -1.52 0.30
CA GLN A 91 -14.00 -0.20 -0.27
C GLN A 91 -15.04 0.82 0.25
N GLY A 92 -14.65 2.09 0.38
CA GLY A 92 -15.55 3.18 0.76
C GLY A 92 -15.78 3.39 2.26
N TYR A 93 -15.22 2.53 3.13
CA TYR A 93 -15.39 2.60 4.59
C TYR A 93 -14.17 3.15 5.34
N GLY A 94 -13.14 3.65 4.65
CA GLY A 94 -11.91 4.14 5.31
C GLY A 94 -11.07 3.06 5.99
N VAL A 95 -11.30 1.79 5.67
CA VAL A 95 -10.65 0.62 6.31
C VAL A 95 -9.29 0.23 5.71
N GLY A 96 -8.74 1.04 4.77
CA GLY A 96 -7.34 0.94 4.35
C GLY A 96 -7.04 0.05 3.13
N SER A 97 -7.97 -0.10 2.17
CA SER A 97 -7.73 -0.90 0.96
C SER A 97 -6.59 -0.33 0.08
N SER A 98 -6.53 1.00 -0.08
CA SER A 98 -5.40 1.69 -0.74
C SER A 98 -4.09 1.51 0.02
N GLY A 99 -4.15 1.60 1.35
CA GLY A 99 -3.00 1.43 2.23
C GLY A 99 -2.35 0.05 2.08
N ALA A 100 -3.16 -1.01 2.10
CA ALA A 100 -2.68 -2.37 1.91
C ALA A 100 -2.07 -2.58 0.51
N LEU A 101 -2.67 -2.01 -0.54
CA LEU A 101 -2.11 -2.07 -1.90
C LEU A 101 -0.78 -1.34 -2.00
N VAL A 102 -0.70 -0.12 -1.48
CA VAL A 102 0.54 0.69 -1.47
C VAL A 102 1.65 -0.03 -0.73
N ALA A 103 1.35 -0.60 0.44
CA ALA A 103 2.29 -1.41 1.21
C ALA A 103 2.76 -2.64 0.42
N ALA A 104 1.85 -3.33 -0.28
CA ALA A 104 2.19 -4.50 -1.09
C ALA A 104 3.13 -4.17 -2.26
N ILE A 105 2.90 -3.05 -2.94
CA ILE A 105 3.74 -2.61 -4.05
C ILE A 105 5.12 -2.15 -3.54
N TYR A 106 5.17 -1.41 -2.45
CA TYR A 106 6.44 -1.02 -1.83
C TYR A 106 7.25 -2.24 -1.40
N ASP A 107 6.62 -3.19 -0.71
CA ASP A 107 7.30 -4.40 -0.27
C ASP A 107 7.85 -5.19 -1.46
N LYS A 108 7.06 -5.38 -2.52
CA LYS A 108 7.49 -6.24 -3.62
C LYS A 108 8.49 -5.57 -4.57
N TYR A 109 8.37 -4.27 -4.83
CA TYR A 109 9.10 -3.63 -5.93
C TYR A 109 9.99 -2.46 -5.54
N ALA A 110 9.97 -1.97 -4.29
CA ALA A 110 10.88 -0.88 -3.91
C ALA A 110 12.32 -1.38 -3.81
N GLN A 111 13.24 -0.59 -4.38
CA GLN A 111 14.67 -0.84 -4.31
C GLN A 111 15.26 -0.21 -3.05
N ASN A 112 16.26 -0.85 -2.44
CA ASN A 112 16.89 -0.40 -1.20
C ASN A 112 15.86 -0.09 -0.08
N LYS A 113 14.77 -0.86 -0.04
CA LYS A 113 13.62 -0.61 0.84
C LYS A 113 14.01 -0.74 2.31
N ILE A 114 13.35 0.04 3.17
CA ILE A 114 13.40 -0.13 4.61
C ILE A 114 12.50 -1.33 4.95
N THR A 115 13.07 -2.38 5.52
CA THR A 115 12.38 -3.63 5.85
C THR A 115 11.86 -3.62 7.28
N VAL A 116 10.85 -4.42 7.59
CA VAL A 116 10.40 -4.62 8.98
C VAL A 116 11.35 -5.49 9.82
N LEU A 117 12.33 -6.14 9.16
CA LEU A 117 13.30 -7.04 9.80
C LEU A 117 14.51 -6.31 10.37
N GLU A 118 14.75 -5.06 9.95
CA GLU A 118 15.85 -4.24 10.47
C GLU A 118 15.41 -3.39 11.67
N ASN A 119 16.37 -2.79 12.37
CA ASN A 119 16.06 -1.84 13.44
C ASN A 119 15.36 -0.58 12.87
N LEU A 120 14.07 -0.42 13.18
CA LEU A 120 13.22 0.70 12.77
C LEU A 120 13.40 1.90 13.71
N THR A 121 14.31 2.81 13.35
CA THR A 121 14.48 4.09 14.05
C THR A 121 13.34 5.06 13.70
N ARG A 122 13.18 6.12 14.52
CA ARG A 122 12.22 7.19 14.22
C ARG A 122 12.44 7.81 12.84
N GLU A 123 13.70 8.00 12.44
CA GLU A 123 14.06 8.56 11.13
C GLU A 123 13.58 7.66 9.99
N LYS A 124 13.80 6.34 10.09
CA LYS A 124 13.32 5.37 9.11
C LYS A 124 11.79 5.36 9.01
N LEU A 125 11.09 5.46 10.14
CA LEU A 125 9.63 5.55 10.16
C LEU A 125 9.12 6.84 9.49
N LEU A 126 9.83 7.97 9.68
CA LEU A 126 9.51 9.22 9.00
C LEU A 126 9.77 9.13 7.49
N THR A 127 10.85 8.48 7.07
CA THR A 127 11.13 8.20 5.66
C THR A 127 10.04 7.33 5.04
N LEU A 128 9.68 6.21 5.69
CA LEU A 128 8.58 5.33 5.24
C LEU A 128 7.27 6.10 5.13
N LYS A 129 6.91 6.91 6.14
CA LYS A 129 5.72 7.75 6.11
C LYS A 129 5.73 8.70 4.91
N SER A 130 6.87 9.32 4.60
CA SER A 130 7.01 10.20 3.43
C SER A 130 6.83 9.46 2.12
N ILE A 131 7.45 8.28 1.98
CA ILE A 131 7.31 7.43 0.78
C ILE A 131 5.85 7.00 0.60
N PHE A 132 5.23 6.47 1.66
CA PHE A 132 3.84 6.03 1.62
C PHE A 132 2.85 7.15 1.38
N SER A 133 3.12 8.35 1.91
CA SER A 133 2.33 9.54 1.63
C SER A 133 2.37 9.90 0.15
N GLU A 134 3.54 9.83 -0.49
CA GLU A 134 3.67 10.10 -1.92
C GLU A 134 2.92 9.05 -2.73
N MET A 135 3.19 7.76 -2.48
CA MET A 135 2.53 6.66 -3.20
C MET A 135 1.00 6.70 -3.08
N GLU A 136 0.46 6.92 -1.88
CA GLU A 136 -0.99 6.89 -1.66
C GLU A 136 -1.71 8.15 -2.18
N SER A 137 -0.98 9.23 -2.46
CA SER A 137 -1.56 10.44 -3.06
C SER A 137 -2.17 10.19 -4.45
N PHE A 138 -1.80 9.10 -5.13
CA PHE A 138 -2.50 8.61 -6.32
C PHE A 138 -4.01 8.38 -6.10
N PHE A 139 -4.39 7.84 -4.94
CA PHE A 139 -5.78 7.45 -4.68
C PHE A 139 -6.62 8.59 -4.09
N HIS A 140 -6.00 9.47 -3.30
CA HIS A 140 -6.71 10.48 -2.50
C HIS A 140 -6.27 11.92 -2.77
N GLY A 141 -5.32 12.15 -3.68
CA GLY A 141 -4.70 13.45 -3.98
C GLY A 141 -3.72 13.94 -2.91
N LYS A 142 -4.08 13.82 -1.63
CA LYS A 142 -3.23 14.12 -0.48
C LYS A 142 -3.37 13.01 0.55
N SER A 143 -2.26 12.33 0.85
CA SER A 143 -2.21 11.32 1.92
C SER A 143 -1.41 11.81 3.14
N SER A 144 -1.65 11.17 4.29
CA SER A 144 -0.82 11.30 5.49
C SER A 144 0.31 10.25 5.55
N GLY A 145 0.25 9.22 4.69
CA GLY A 145 1.12 8.04 4.69
C GLY A 145 0.89 7.06 5.83
N LEU A 146 -0.09 7.31 6.71
CA LEU A 146 -0.31 6.49 7.91
C LEU A 146 -0.97 5.14 7.60
N ASP A 147 -1.90 5.08 6.66
CA ASP A 147 -2.63 3.85 6.35
C ASP A 147 -1.72 2.79 5.71
N PRO A 148 -0.91 3.13 4.69
CA PRO A 148 0.07 2.18 4.16
C PRO A 148 1.17 1.85 5.17
N LEU A 149 1.62 2.81 5.99
CA LEU A 149 2.61 2.54 7.03
C LEU A 149 2.12 1.49 8.02
N ASN A 150 0.89 1.64 8.53
CA ASN A 150 0.31 0.64 9.44
C ASN A 150 0.17 -0.72 8.75
N SER A 151 -0.29 -0.73 7.49
CA SER A 151 -0.45 -1.98 6.73
C SER A 151 0.89 -2.69 6.49
N TYR A 152 1.97 -1.93 6.30
CA TYR A 152 3.32 -2.44 6.07
C TYR A 152 3.99 -2.97 7.35
N LEU A 153 3.68 -2.37 8.50
CA LEU A 153 4.23 -2.77 9.80
C LEU A 153 3.45 -3.89 10.50
N SER A 154 2.30 -4.31 9.92
CA SER A 154 1.42 -5.33 10.50
C SER A 154 1.89 -6.76 10.22
#